data_AF-A0A815V159-F1
#
_entry.id   AF-A0A815V159-F1
#
_cell.length_a   1.000
_cell.length_b   1.000
_cell.length_c   1.000
_cell.angle_alpha   90.00
_cell.angle_beta   90.00
_cell.angle_gamma   90.00
#
_symmetry.space_group_name_H-M   'P 1'
#
loop_
_entity.id
_entity.type
_entity.pdbx_description
1 polymer ?
#
loop_
_entity_poly.entity_id
_entity_poly.type
_entity_poly.pdbx_seq_one_letter_code
_entity_poly.pdbx_strand_id
1 'polypeptide(L)' 'MPTNIIPSLLTLPVELVYRILDHLDDWKILYSVRNVCQRIDAIVGTYPPYK' A
#
# COMPACT_ATOMS: atom_id res chain seq x y z
N MET A 1 14.67 -25.94 -4.17
CA MET A 1 15.24 -24.91 -3.28
C MET A 1 14.11 -24.05 -2.79
N PRO A 2 13.91 -23.84 -1.47
CA PRO A 2 12.91 -22.89 -1.02
C PRO A 2 13.42 -21.49 -1.39
N THR A 3 12.70 -20.80 -2.27
CA THR A 3 12.91 -19.37 -2.47
C THR A 3 12.69 -18.69 -1.13
N ASN A 4 13.73 -18.07 -0.57
CA ASN A 4 13.56 -17.11 0.52
C ASN A 4 12.73 -15.95 -0.05
N ILE A 5 11.40 -16.05 0.10
CA ILE A 5 10.49 -14.97 -0.25
C ILE A 5 10.72 -13.90 0.81
N ILE A 6 11.53 -12.90 0.47
CA ILE A 6 11.68 -11.72 1.32
C ILE A 6 10.29 -11.09 1.39
N PRO A 7 9.67 -11.01 2.58
CA PRO A 7 8.37 -10.38 2.72
C PRO A 7 8.47 -8.94 2.22
N SER A 8 7.67 -8.60 1.22
CA SER A 8 7.71 -7.28 0.60
C SER A 8 6.30 -6.77 0.39
N LEU A 9 6.10 -5.49 0.73
CA LEU A 9 4.86 -4.79 0.40
C LEU A 9 4.62 -4.74 -1.12
N LEU A 10 5.69 -4.85 -1.92
CA LEU A 10 5.63 -4.85 -3.38
C LEU A 10 5.02 -6.13 -3.97
N THR A 11 5.15 -7.25 -3.28
CA THR A 11 4.61 -8.54 -3.72
C THR A 11 3.24 -8.84 -3.11
N LEU A 12 2.73 -7.96 -2.24
CA LEU A 12 1.43 -8.10 -1.60
C LEU A 12 0.29 -7.81 -2.59
N PRO A 13 -0.77 -8.64 -2.64
CA PRO A 13 -2.01 -8.31 -3.36
C PRO A 13 -2.55 -6.93 -2.95
N VAL A 14 -3.14 -6.21 -3.91
CA VAL A 14 -3.57 -4.83 -3.70
C VAL A 14 -4.62 -4.70 -2.59
N GLU A 15 -5.47 -5.71 -2.44
CA GLU A 15 -6.53 -5.80 -1.45
C GLU A 15 -5.95 -5.88 -0.02
N LEU A 16 -4.80 -6.54 0.14
CA LEU A 16 -4.10 -6.57 1.42
C LEU A 16 -3.41 -5.24 1.72
N VAL A 17 -2.91 -4.54 0.69
CA VAL A 17 -2.41 -3.17 0.85
C VAL A 17 -3.53 -2.23 1.27
N TYR A 18 -4.70 -2.31 0.65
CA TYR A 18 -5.88 -1.52 1.06
C TYR A 18 -6.28 -1.76 2.52
N ARG A 19 -6.24 -3.01 3.01
CA ARG A 19 -6.49 -3.31 4.43
C ARG A 19 -5.45 -2.68 5.36
N ILE A 20 -4.21 -2.52 4.92
CA ILE A 20 -3.19 -1.78 5.69
C ILE A 20 -3.52 -0.29 5.69
N LEU A 21 -3.94 0.27 4.54
CA LEU A 21 -4.34 1.67 4.43
C LEU A 21 -5.56 1.99 5.29
N ASP A 22 -6.51 1.07 5.43
CA ASP A 22 -7.69 1.20 6.30
C ASP A 22 -7.35 1.48 7.79
N HIS A 23 -6.11 1.20 8.21
CA HIS A 23 -5.63 1.46 9.58
C HIS A 23 -4.85 2.78 9.70
N LEU A 24 -4.77 3.57 8.64
CA LEU A 24 -4.04 4.83 8.59
C LEU A 24 -4.98 6.00 8.36
N ASP A 25 -4.65 7.14 8.97
CA ASP A 25 -5.38 8.39 8.76
C ASP A 25 -5.13 8.91 7.33
N ASP A 26 -6.12 9.55 6.72
CA ASP A 26 -6.04 10.08 5.35
C ASP A 26 -4.80 10.97 5.11
N TRP A 27 -4.45 11.80 6.11
CA TRP A 27 -3.24 12.63 6.05
C TRP A 27 -1.96 11.79 5.93
N LYS A 28 -1.86 10.67 6.65
CA LYS A 28 -0.70 9.76 6.55
C LYS A 28 -0.67 9.06 5.19
N ILE A 29 -1.83 8.70 4.65
CA ILE A 29 -1.92 8.07 3.34
C ILE A 29 -1.44 9.04 2.25
N LEU A 30 -1.94 10.27 2.24
CA LEU A 30 -1.67 11.27 1.21
C LEU A 30 -0.26 11.84 1.27
N TYR A 31 0.27 12.12 2.46
CA TYR A 31 1.55 12.84 2.60
C TYR A 31 2.75 11.93 2.92
N SER A 32 2.52 10.73 3.43
CA SER A 32 3.60 9.79 3.75
C SER A 32 3.58 8.59 2.82
N VAL A 33 2.52 7.79 2.84
CA VAL A 33 2.47 6.50 2.14
C VAL A 33 2.59 6.68 0.62
N ARG A 34 1.87 7.66 0.08
CA ARG A 34 1.91 8.02 -1.34
C ARG A 34 3.32 8.32 -1.86
N ASN A 35 4.20 8.85 -1.01
CA ASN A 35 5.56 9.27 -1.38
C ASN A 35 6.63 8.16 -1.24
N VAL A 36 6.25 6.94 -0.87
CA VAL A 36 7.22 5.84 -0.63
C VAL A 36 7.79 5.29 -1.93
N CYS A 37 6.94 4.91 -2.89
CA CYS A 37 7.36 4.42 -4.19
C CYS A 37 6.22 4.49 -5.21
N GLN A 38 6.57 4.41 -6.50
CA GLN A 38 5.62 4.52 -7.61
C GLN A 38 4.46 3.51 -7.53
N ARG A 39 4.76 2.28 -7.08
CA ARG A 39 3.71 1.26 -6.93
C ARG A 39 2.69 1.67 -5.86
N ILE A 40 3.16 2.16 -4.72
CA ILE A 40 2.26 2.56 -3.63
C ILE A 40 1.51 3.84 -3.99
N ASP A 41 2.12 4.79 -4.69
CA ASP A 41 1.43 5.97 -5.23
C ASP A 41 0.26 5.56 -6.15
N ALA A 42 0.49 4.61 -7.09
CA ALA A 42 -0.55 4.09 -7.96
C ALA A 42 -1.68 3.37 -7.19
N ILE A 43 -1.33 2.64 -6.13
CA ILE A 43 -2.32 1.97 -5.26
C ILE A 43 -3.14 3.01 -4.50
N VAL A 44 -2.51 4.02 -3.90
CA VAL A 44 -3.22 5.11 -3.21
C VAL A 44 -4.12 5.88 -4.17
N GLY A 45 -3.71 6.08 -5.42
CA GLY A 45 -4.53 6.74 -6.45
C GLY A 45 -5.77 5.96 -6.88
N THR A 46 -5.81 4.65 -6.66
CA THR A 46 -6.97 3.78 -6.95
C THR A 46 -7.70 3.32 -5.69
N TYR A 47 -7.12 3.59 -4.52
CA TYR A 47 -7.76 3.34 -3.24
C TYR A 47 -9.03 4.18 -3.18
N PRO A 48 -10.22 3.55 -3.03
CA PRO A 48 -11.47 4.28 -3.05
C PRO A 48 -11.39 5.38 -2.01
N PRO A 49 -11.48 6.65 -2.44
CA PRO A 49 -11.37 7.73 -1.51
C PRO A 49 -12.66 7.66 -0.70
N TYR A 50 -12.54 7.62 0.62
CA TYR A 50 -13.66 7.73 1.56
C TYR A 50 -14.46 6.43 1.75
N LYS A 51 -14.30 5.82 2.94
CA LYS A 51 -15.41 5.11 3.60
C LYS A 51 -16.43 6.11 4.10
#